data_AF-A0A7K3DGC1-F1
#
_entry.id   AF-A0A7K3DGC1-F1
#
_cell.length_a   1.000
_cell.length_b   1.000
_cell.length_c   1.000
_cell.angle_alpha   90.00
_cell.angle_beta   90.00
_cell.angle_gamma   90.00
#
_symmetry.space_group_name_H-M   'P 1'
#
loop_
_entity.id
_entity.type
_entity.pdbx_description
1 polymer ?
#
loop_
_entity_poly.entity_id
_entity_poly.type
_entity_poly.pdbx_seq_one_letter_code
_entity_poly.pdbx_strand_id
1 'polypeptide(L)' 'TGGLFKTGEPLLAPLRAELAALLPQATVVSAAGDPLHGALVLAAALAGDGLRLPSDGRLLHVP' A
#
# COMPACT_ATOMS: atom_id res chain seq x y z
N THR A 1 -0.31 3.80 4.38
CA THR A 1 -1.65 3.98 3.78
C THR A 1 -2.30 5.23 4.33
N GLY A 2 -2.08 6.39 3.70
CA GLY A 2 -2.33 7.68 4.37
C GLY A 2 -3.73 8.27 4.19
N GLY A 3 -4.30 8.20 2.98
CA GLY A 3 -5.50 8.97 2.62
C GLY A 3 -6.81 8.36 3.12
N LEU A 4 -7.00 7.06 2.86
CA LEU A 4 -8.25 6.36 3.19
C LEU A 4 -8.51 6.30 4.71
N PHE A 5 -7.44 6.14 5.50
CA PHE A 5 -7.52 6.13 6.97
C PHE A 5 -7.72 7.52 7.58
N LYS A 6 -7.55 8.60 6.81
CA LYS A 6 -7.86 9.97 7.25
C LYS A 6 -9.30 10.39 6.97
N THR A 7 -10.08 9.56 6.27
CA THR A 7 -11.49 9.85 5.93
C THR A 7 -12.45 9.66 7.11
N GLY A 8 -11.99 9.02 8.19
CA GLY A 8 -12.71 8.91 9.46
C GLY A 8 -13.66 7.72 9.56
N GLU A 9 -14.31 7.61 10.71
CA GLU A 9 -15.08 6.42 11.09
C GLU A 9 -16.22 6.03 10.15
N PRO A 10 -16.96 6.97 9.50
CA PRO A 10 -18.01 6.59 8.55
C PRO A 10 -17.53 5.72 7.38
N LEU A 11 -16.25 5.84 6.98
CA LEU A 11 -15.66 5.00 5.94
C LEU A 11 -14.89 3.81 6.51
N LEU A 12 -14.29 3.97 7.68
CA LEU A 12 -13.45 2.94 8.27
C LEU A 12 -14.24 1.83 8.98
N ALA A 13 -15.37 2.15 9.61
CA ALA A 13 -16.24 1.14 10.22
C ALA A 13 -16.70 0.06 9.22
N PRO A 14 -17.33 0.41 8.07
CA PRO A 14 -17.77 -0.60 7.11
C PRO A 14 -16.59 -1.36 6.50
N LEU A 15 -15.48 -0.68 6.21
CA LEU A 15 -14.27 -1.34 5.69
C LEU A 15 -13.73 -2.41 6.65
N ARG A 16 -13.66 -2.11 7.96
CA ARG A 16 -13.19 -3.08 8.96
C ARG A 16 -14.14 -4.28 9.07
N ALA A 17 -15.45 -4.05 9.01
CA ALA A 17 -16.45 -5.12 9.07
C ALA A 17 -16.31 -6.09 7.88
N GLU A 18 -16.20 -5.56 6.66
CA GLU A 18 -16.01 -6.38 5.45
C GLU A 18 -14.68 -7.14 5.49
N LEU A 19 -13.59 -6.50 5.92
CA LEU A 19 -12.30 -7.17 6.05
C LEU A 19 -12.32 -8.30 7.09
N ALA A 20 -13.03 -8.13 8.20
CA ALA A 20 -13.18 -9.19 9.21
C ALA A 20 -13.96 -10.40 8.68
N ALA A 21 -14.96 -10.16 7.82
CA ALA A 21 -15.73 -11.24 7.18
C ALA A 21 -14.91 -11.97 6.12
N LEU A 22 -14.16 -11.24 5.29
CA LEU A 22 -13.39 -11.81 4.18
C LEU A 22 -12.06 -12.44 4.61
N LEU A 23 -11.45 -11.93 5.69
CA LEU A 23 -10.11 -12.32 6.15
C LEU A 23 -10.10 -12.58 7.67
N PRO A 24 -10.89 -13.54 8.18
CA PRO A 24 -11.06 -13.75 9.62
C PRO A 24 -9.77 -14.17 10.34
N GLN A 25 -8.82 -14.77 9.62
CA GLN A 25 -7.51 -15.17 10.13
C GLN A 25 -6.45 -14.04 10.09
N ALA A 26 -6.75 -12.91 9.45
CA ALA A 26 -5.78 -11.81 9.33
C ALA A 26 -5.79 -10.94 10.58
N THR A 27 -4.60 -10.56 11.06
CA THR A 27 -4.45 -9.60 12.16
C THR A 27 -4.31 -8.19 11.60
N VAL A 28 -5.14 -7.27 12.09
CA VAL A 28 -5.03 -5.85 11.75
C VAL A 28 -3.83 -5.26 12.51
N VAL A 29 -2.89 -4.68 11.77
CA VAL A 29 -1.71 -4.02 12.33
C VAL A 29 -1.60 -2.58 11.84
N SER A 30 -0.93 -1.73 12.62
CA SER A 30 -0.55 -0.39 12.17
C SER A 30 0.37 -0.48 10.96
N ALA A 31 0.16 0.39 9.97
CA ALA A 31 1.04 0.45 8.81
C ALA A 31 2.48 0.78 9.24
N ALA A 32 3.46 0.04 8.69
CA ALA A 32 4.88 0.21 9.01
C ALA A 32 5.49 1.52 8.46
N GLY A 33 4.74 2.31 7.68
CA GLY A 33 5.19 3.58 7.12
C GLY A 33 4.09 4.32 6.35
N ASP A 34 4.43 5.52 5.91
CA ASP A 34 3.55 6.33 5.06
C ASP A 34 3.77 6.02 3.55
N PRO A 35 2.92 6.56 2.65
CA PRO A 35 3.09 6.35 1.22
C PRO A 35 4.44 6.82 0.65
N LEU A 36 5.04 7.87 1.22
CA LEU A 36 6.33 8.39 0.76
C LEU A 36 7.47 7.43 1.13
N HIS A 37 7.42 6.84 2.33
CA HIS A 37 8.37 5.80 2.72
C HIS A 37 8.38 4.64 1.73
N GLY A 38 7.21 4.14 1.33
CA GLY A 38 7.09 3.10 0.30
C GLY A 38 7.66 3.55 -1.06
N ALA A 39 7.40 4.78 -1.47
CA ALA A 39 7.93 5.32 -2.72
C ALA A 39 9.46 5.40 -2.73
N LEU A 40 10.09 5.79 -1.62
CA LEU A 40 11.55 5.86 -1.49
C LEU A 40 12.19 4.47 -1.52
N VAL A 41 11.57 3.46 -0.89
CA VAL A 41 12.04 2.06 -0.96
C VAL A 41 12.06 1.57 -2.41
N LEU A 42 10.99 1.85 -3.18
CA LEU A 42 10.93 1.49 -4.59
C LEU A 42 11.97 2.24 -5.44
N ALA A 43 12.13 3.55 -5.22
CA ALA A 43 13.10 4.37 -5.95
C ALA A 43 14.55 3.89 -5.70
N ALA A 44 14.89 3.56 -4.46
CA ALA A 44 16.20 3.00 -4.12
C ALA A 44 16.43 1.64 -4.78
N ALA A 45 15.41 0.76 -4.79
CA ALA A 45 15.50 -0.54 -5.45
C ALA A 45 15.68 -0.39 -6.98
N LEU A 46 14.98 0.56 -7.61
CA LEU A 46 15.13 0.86 -9.04
C LEU A 46 16.53 1.40 -9.36
N ALA A 47 17.05 2.32 -8.54
CA ALA A 47 18.38 2.91 -8.76
C ALA A 47 19.53 1.89 -8.64
N GLY A 48 19.31 0.80 -7.91
CA GLY A 48 20.30 -0.26 -7.69
C GLY A 48 20.04 -1.57 -8.43
N ASP A 49 19.14 -1.60 -9.42
CA ASP A 49 18.70 -2.83 -10.13
C ASP A 49 18.22 -3.96 -9.19
N GLY A 50 17.70 -3.58 -8.02
CA GLY A 50 17.24 -4.47 -6.97
C GLY A 50 15.72 -4.66 -6.92
N LEU A 51 14.98 -4.01 -7.82
CA LEU A 51 13.53 -4.13 -7.86
C LEU A 51 13.13 -5.53 -8.36
N ARG A 52 12.59 -6.36 -7.47
CA ARG A 52 12.14 -7.72 -7.80
C ARG A 52 10.71 -7.79 -8.33
N LEU A 53 10.00 -6.66 -8.33
CA LEU A 53 8.66 -6.60 -8.87
C LEU A 53 8.73 -6.61 -10.40
N PRO A 54 7.87 -7.39 -11.08
CA PRO A 54 7.84 -7.37 -12.53
C PRO A 54 7.44 -5.98 -13.03
N SER A 55 8.11 -5.51 -14.07
CA SER A 55 7.68 -4.30 -14.78
C SER A 55 6.41 -4.60 -15.56
N ASP A 56 5.36 -3.81 -15.34
CA ASP A 56 4.14 -3.85 -16.14
C ASP A 56 4.31 -2.86 -17.30
N GLY A 57 4.26 -3.36 -18.54
CA GLY A 57 4.47 -2.54 -19.75
C GLY A 57 3.42 -1.45 -19.98
N ARG A 58 2.37 -1.37 -19.16
CA ARG A 58 1.37 -0.28 -19.16
C ARG A 58 1.76 0.89 -18.27
N LEU A 59 2.83 0.76 -17.47
CA LEU A 59 3.30 1.85 -16.62
C LEU A 59 3.83 3.01 -17.48
N LEU A 60 3.72 4.23 -16.96
CA LEU A 60 4.28 5.41 -17.60
C LEU A 60 5.81 5.28 -17.66
N HIS A 61 6.36 5.27 -18.87
CA HIS A 61 7.79 5.36 -19.10
C HIS A 61 8.17 6.79 -19.47
N VAL A 62 9.23 7.30 -18.84
CA VAL A 62 9.86 8.57 -19.21
C VAL A 62 11.16 8.22 -19.93
N PRO A 63 11.40 8.75 -21.14
CA PRO A 63 12.63 8.51 -21.89
C PRO A 63 13.86 9.12 -21.22
#